data_AF-A0A959L2Q9-F1
#
_entry.id   AF-A0A959L2Q9-F1
#
_cell.length_a   1.000
_cell.length_b   1.000
_cell.length_c   1.000
_cell.angle_alpha   90.00
_cell.angle_beta   90.00
_cell.angle_gamma   90.00
#
_symmetry.space_group_name_H-M   'P 1'
#
loop_
_entity.id
_entity.type
_entity.pdbx_description
1 polymer ?
#
loop_
_entity_poly.entity_id
_entity_poly.type
_entity_poly.pdbx_seq_one_letter_code
_entity_poly.pdbx_strand_id
1 'polypeptide(L)'
;MKTVSYLLVFFLLLSMQTWCFAQVLPVYWSTDHKSPIELPDSLELSNVEDSCHVYLRKLHEQAYLEASVDSIIKTSTHINIKLHLGRPYRWSYLHLDSVPKFIKEGLTYSFAEGHLFHPDDIENLFEEILQKAENLGYPFAAVHLDSIGIVENNIVASVKMKLNQKFTIEQIEIEGNLSISDRYLKHIIAIDEGQPFNKQEIIAI
;
A
#
# COMPACT_ATOMS: atom_id res chain seq x y z
N MET A 1 46.29 -43.50 -24.11
CA MET A 1 45.69 -43.78 -22.78
C MET A 1 45.57 -42.56 -21.84
N LYS A 2 45.83 -41.31 -22.28
CA LYS A 2 45.73 -40.12 -21.39
C LYS A 2 44.39 -39.35 -21.49
N THR A 3 43.60 -39.57 -22.54
CA THR A 3 42.33 -38.84 -22.79
C THR A 3 41.16 -39.34 -21.92
N VAL A 4 41.12 -40.64 -21.61
CA VAL A 4 40.09 -41.23 -20.74
C VAL A 4 40.20 -40.69 -19.30
N SER A 5 41.40 -40.32 -18.85
CA SER A 5 41.64 -39.82 -17.49
C SER A 5 41.04 -38.42 -17.24
N TYR A 6 41.06 -37.53 -18.24
CA TYR A 6 40.50 -36.17 -18.09
C TYR A 6 38.98 -36.15 -18.17
N LEU A 7 38.39 -37.07 -18.95
CA LEU A 7 36.94 -37.18 -19.10
C LEU A 7 36.28 -37.68 -17.80
N LEU A 8 36.97 -38.54 -17.06
CA LEU A 8 36.53 -39.05 -15.75
C LEU A 8 36.61 -37.98 -14.65
N VAL A 9 37.67 -37.14 -14.67
CA VAL A 9 37.81 -35.99 -13.75
C VAL A 9 36.77 -34.91 -14.02
N PHE A 10 36.43 -34.67 -15.29
CA PHE A 10 35.38 -33.72 -15.68
C PHE A 10 33.99 -34.19 -15.21
N PHE A 11 33.69 -35.49 -15.31
CA PHE A 11 32.43 -36.06 -14.83
C PHE A 11 32.31 -36.00 -13.29
N LEU A 12 33.43 -36.11 -12.57
CA LEU A 12 33.49 -36.03 -11.11
C LEU A 12 33.38 -34.59 -10.59
N LEU A 13 33.81 -33.60 -11.37
CA LEU A 13 33.61 -32.18 -11.07
C LEU A 13 32.18 -31.71 -11.32
N LEU A 14 31.49 -32.27 -12.33
CA LEU A 14 30.08 -31.98 -12.61
C LEU A 14 29.12 -32.54 -11.54
N SER A 15 29.47 -33.68 -10.91
CA SER A 15 28.63 -34.27 -9.85
C SER A 15 28.77 -33.57 -8.50
N MET A 16 29.79 -32.72 -8.30
CA MET A 16 29.94 -31.91 -7.07
C MET A 16 29.12 -30.60 -7.09
N GLN A 17 28.46 -30.25 -8.20
CA GLN A 17 27.81 -28.94 -8.36
C GLN A 17 26.32 -28.88 -8.04
N THR A 18 25.64 -29.94 -7.59
CA THR A 18 24.16 -29.91 -7.48
C THR A 18 23.59 -30.49 -6.20
N TRP A 19 24.01 -29.96 -5.04
CA TRP A 19 23.28 -30.17 -3.78
C TRP A 19 23.12 -28.84 -3.04
N CYS A 20 22.37 -27.90 -3.63
CA CYS A 20 21.87 -26.74 -2.91
C CYS A 20 20.46 -27.09 -2.41
N PHE A 21 20.36 -27.67 -1.22
CA PHE A 21 19.07 -27.81 -0.54
C PHE A 21 18.82 -26.52 0.24
N ALA A 22 17.88 -25.70 -0.21
CA ALA A 22 17.21 -24.76 0.68
C ALA A 22 16.45 -25.60 1.71
N GLN A 23 16.97 -25.65 2.95
CA GLN A 23 16.33 -26.40 4.02
C GLN A 23 15.12 -25.61 4.52
N VAL A 24 13.93 -26.14 4.27
CA VAL A 24 12.67 -25.69 4.88
C VAL A 24 12.57 -26.33 6.26
N LEU A 25 12.42 -25.52 7.30
CA LEU A 25 12.29 -26.00 8.67
C LEU A 25 10.89 -25.76 9.21
N PRO A 26 10.38 -26.65 10.08
CA PRO A 26 9.16 -26.37 10.82
C PRO A 26 9.34 -25.14 11.71
N VAL A 27 8.28 -24.34 11.79
CA VAL A 27 8.25 -23.10 12.55
C VAL A 27 7.26 -23.21 13.69
N TYR A 28 7.72 -22.85 14.87
CA TYR A 28 6.88 -22.76 16.07
C TYR A 28 6.71 -21.31 16.45
N TRP A 29 5.45 -20.89 16.55
CA TRP A 29 5.08 -19.54 16.90
C TRP A 29 4.63 -19.47 18.36
N SER A 30 5.16 -18.51 19.10
CA SER A 30 4.68 -18.14 20.43
C SER A 30 4.09 -16.74 20.37
N THR A 31 2.79 -16.63 20.64
CA THR A 31 2.05 -15.36 20.62
C THR A 31 1.47 -15.07 22.00
N ASP A 32 1.35 -13.79 22.33
CA ASP A 32 0.64 -13.29 23.51
C ASP A 32 -0.87 -13.50 23.44
N HIS A 33 -1.45 -13.44 22.23
CA HIS A 33 -2.86 -13.68 21.95
C HIS A 33 -3.06 -14.65 20.78
N LYS A 34 -4.29 -15.15 20.60
CA LYS A 34 -4.62 -15.97 19.44
C LYS A 34 -4.52 -15.11 18.18
N SER A 35 -3.65 -15.49 17.25
CA SER A 35 -3.51 -14.77 15.98
C SER A 35 -4.79 -14.86 15.16
N PRO A 36 -5.25 -13.75 14.54
CA PRO A 36 -6.39 -13.75 13.63
C PRO A 36 -6.09 -14.38 12.26
N ILE A 37 -4.81 -14.55 11.91
CA ILE A 37 -4.36 -15.12 10.63
C ILE A 37 -3.59 -16.42 10.89
N GLU A 38 -3.79 -17.40 10.03
CA GLU A 38 -2.99 -18.63 10.04
C GLU A 38 -1.50 -18.31 9.85
N LEU A 39 -0.71 -18.84 10.77
CA LEU A 39 0.74 -18.69 10.78
C LEU A 39 1.36 -19.79 9.91
N PRO A 40 2.41 -19.51 9.14
CA PRO A 40 3.05 -20.53 8.33
C PRO A 40 3.75 -21.56 9.22
N ASP A 41 3.46 -22.84 8.99
CA ASP A 41 4.05 -23.96 9.75
C ASP A 41 5.48 -24.29 9.32
N SER A 42 5.95 -23.71 8.20
CA SER A 42 7.30 -23.94 7.68
C SER A 42 7.82 -22.71 6.93
N LEU A 43 9.12 -22.44 7.07
CA LEU A 43 9.79 -21.32 6.40
C LEU A 43 11.18 -21.75 5.91
N GLU A 44 11.63 -21.14 4.81
CA GLU A 44 13.00 -21.27 4.31
C GLU A 44 13.96 -20.49 5.21
N LEU A 45 15.06 -21.13 5.63
CA LEU A 45 16.07 -20.52 6.52
C LEU A 45 16.66 -19.20 6.00
N SER A 46 16.83 -19.07 4.69
CA SER A 46 17.37 -17.87 4.05
C SER A 46 16.42 -16.68 4.08
N ASN A 47 15.11 -16.93 4.18
CA ASN A 47 14.05 -15.94 3.94
C ASN A 47 13.11 -15.77 5.15
N VAL A 48 13.53 -16.22 6.34
CA VAL A 48 12.70 -16.18 7.56
C VAL A 48 12.29 -14.75 7.91
N GLU A 49 13.23 -13.80 7.81
CA GLU A 49 13.00 -12.39 8.13
C GLU A 49 12.01 -11.76 7.14
N ASP A 50 12.20 -11.97 5.83
CA ASP A 50 11.26 -11.49 4.81
C ASP A 50 9.86 -12.06 5.01
N SER A 51 9.77 -13.35 5.35
CA SER A 51 8.50 -14.01 5.62
C SER A 51 7.81 -13.44 6.86
N CYS A 52 8.58 -13.11 7.91
CA CYS A 52 8.07 -12.40 9.07
C CYS A 52 7.57 -11.01 8.70
N HIS A 53 8.28 -10.25 7.86
CA HIS A 53 7.85 -8.94 7.41
C HIS A 53 6.53 -8.99 6.61
N VAL A 54 6.38 -9.97 5.73
CA VAL A 54 5.13 -10.21 5.00
C VAL A 54 3.99 -10.51 5.97
N TYR A 55 4.24 -11.33 6.99
CA TYR A 55 3.23 -11.67 7.97
C TYR A 55 2.84 -10.49 8.88
N LEU A 56 3.83 -9.72 9.35
CA LEU A 56 3.60 -8.51 10.12
C LEU A 56 2.76 -7.49 9.33
N ARG A 57 3.02 -7.32 8.04
CA ARG A 57 2.21 -6.46 7.18
C ARG A 57 0.74 -6.89 7.16
N LYS A 58 0.47 -8.19 7.01
CA LYS A 58 -0.90 -8.72 7.05
C LYS A 58 -1.59 -8.49 8.40
N LEU A 59 -0.84 -8.55 9.50
CA LEU A 59 -1.39 -8.23 10.82
C LEU A 59 -1.68 -6.73 10.98
N HIS A 60 -0.81 -5.87 10.46
CA HIS A 60 -1.04 -4.41 10.42
C HIS A 60 -2.26 -4.06 9.57
N GLU A 61 -2.46 -4.75 8.44
CA GLU A 61 -3.67 -4.67 7.60
C GLU A 61 -4.93 -5.08 8.37
N GLN A 62 -4.82 -5.99 9.35
CA GLN A 62 -5.94 -6.44 10.21
C GLN A 62 -6.08 -5.65 11.53
N ALA A 63 -5.60 -4.41 11.57
CA ALA A 63 -5.66 -3.50 12.71
C ALA A 63 -4.72 -3.79 13.89
N TYR A 64 -3.81 -4.76 13.82
CA TYR A 64 -2.88 -5.05 14.92
C TYR A 64 -1.60 -4.22 14.79
N LEU A 65 -1.69 -2.90 15.01
CA LEU A 65 -0.59 -1.96 14.74
C LEU A 65 0.65 -2.15 15.63
N GLU A 66 0.47 -2.72 16.82
CA GLU A 66 1.57 -3.08 17.74
C GLU A 66 2.26 -4.39 17.37
N ALA A 67 1.77 -5.11 16.35
CA ALA A 67 2.32 -6.41 16.01
C ALA A 67 3.81 -6.31 15.64
N SER A 68 4.64 -7.08 16.34
CA SER A 68 6.09 -7.11 16.16
C SER A 68 6.66 -8.48 16.47
N VAL A 69 7.79 -8.80 15.83
CA VAL A 69 8.55 -10.01 16.16
C VAL A 69 9.56 -9.67 17.26
N ASP A 70 9.37 -10.25 18.44
CA ASP A 70 10.26 -10.05 19.59
C ASP A 70 11.60 -10.77 19.40
N SER A 71 11.55 -12.00 18.89
CA SER A 71 12.76 -12.82 18.74
C SER A 71 12.56 -13.93 17.73
N ILE A 72 13.63 -14.24 17.00
CA ILE A 72 13.72 -15.38 16.08
C ILE A 72 14.90 -16.24 16.52
N ILE A 73 14.63 -17.50 16.91
CA ILE A 73 15.66 -18.47 17.32
C ILE A 73 15.71 -19.58 16.28
N LYS A 74 16.77 -19.60 15.47
CA LYS A 74 16.99 -20.57 14.40
C LYS A 74 17.85 -21.72 14.94
N THR A 75 17.38 -22.96 14.78
CA THR A 75 18.14 -24.20 15.09
C THR A 75 18.30 -25.02 13.81
N SER A 76 19.17 -26.04 13.82
CA SER A 76 19.32 -26.97 12.68
C SER A 76 18.07 -27.81 12.37
N THR A 77 17.09 -27.89 13.29
CA THR A 77 15.91 -28.74 13.17
C THR A 77 14.58 -27.98 13.10
N HIS A 78 14.53 -26.74 13.58
CA HIS A 78 13.31 -25.93 13.65
C HIS A 78 13.64 -24.45 13.88
N ILE A 79 12.65 -23.59 13.70
CA ILE A 79 12.71 -22.16 14.00
C ILE A 79 11.66 -21.84 15.05
N ASN A 80 12.02 -21.11 16.10
CA ASN A 80 11.06 -20.56 17.07
C ASN A 80 10.94 -19.05 16.86
N ILE A 81 9.72 -18.58 16.69
CA ILE A 81 9.41 -17.16 16.52
C ILE A 81 8.51 -16.72 17.66
N LYS A 82 8.94 -15.69 18.39
CA LYS A 82 8.12 -15.03 19.39
C LYS A 82 7.54 -13.76 18.78
N LEU A 83 6.22 -13.69 18.76
CA LEU A 83 5.47 -12.59 18.19
C LEU A 83 4.67 -11.91 19.30
N HIS A 84 4.83 -10.59 19.40
CA HIS A 84 3.92 -9.74 20.14
C HIS A 84 2.84 -9.27 19.19
N LEU A 85 1.57 -9.59 19.46
CA LEU A 85 0.46 -9.22 18.59
C LEU A 85 -0.18 -7.89 19.03
N GLY A 86 -0.28 -7.66 20.34
CA GLY A 86 -1.01 -6.52 20.88
C GLY A 86 -2.53 -6.60 20.67
N ARG A 87 -3.22 -5.49 20.93
CA ARG A 87 -4.69 -5.40 20.74
C ARG A 87 -5.03 -4.79 19.39
N PRO A 88 -6.15 -5.16 18.77
CA PRO A 88 -6.59 -4.54 17.52
C PRO A 88 -7.00 -3.10 17.77
N TYR A 89 -6.59 -2.21 16.86
CA TYR A 89 -6.90 -0.80 16.89
C TYR A 89 -8.23 -0.50 16.23
N ARG A 90 -8.90 0.54 16.71
CA ARG A 90 -10.20 0.98 16.20
C ARG A 90 -10.20 2.47 15.97
N TRP A 91 -10.98 2.92 15.00
CA TRP A 91 -11.31 4.33 14.89
C TRP A 91 -12.30 4.71 15.99
N SER A 92 -11.95 5.69 16.81
CA SER A 92 -12.94 6.37 17.65
C SER A 92 -13.55 7.54 16.86
N TYR A 93 -12.71 8.42 16.31
CA TYR A 93 -13.22 9.55 15.54
C TYR A 93 -12.20 10.09 14.53
N LEU A 94 -12.68 10.51 13.36
CA LEU A 94 -11.88 11.20 12.34
C LEU A 94 -12.51 12.56 12.01
N HIS A 95 -11.87 13.64 12.46
CA HIS A 95 -12.34 15.00 12.24
C HIS A 95 -12.07 15.45 10.80
N LEU A 96 -13.12 15.86 10.08
CA LEU A 96 -13.02 16.44 8.73
C LEU A 96 -13.23 17.96 8.73
N ASP A 97 -13.00 18.63 9.86
CA ASP A 97 -13.39 20.03 10.05
C ASP A 97 -12.61 21.01 9.17
N SER A 98 -11.38 20.64 8.78
CA SER A 98 -10.56 21.43 7.83
C SER A 98 -10.88 21.13 6.36
N VAL A 99 -11.72 20.12 6.07
CA VAL A 99 -12.13 19.79 4.69
C VAL A 99 -13.29 20.71 4.29
N PRO A 100 -13.18 21.44 3.17
CA PRO A 100 -14.25 22.32 2.71
C PRO A 100 -15.59 21.59 2.54
N LYS A 101 -16.68 22.25 2.91
CA LYS A 101 -18.04 21.67 2.89
C LYS A 101 -18.42 21.06 1.55
N PHE A 102 -18.07 21.73 0.45
CA PHE A 102 -18.38 21.28 -0.92
C PHE A 102 -17.65 19.99 -1.33
N ILE A 103 -16.57 19.61 -0.63
CA ILE A 103 -15.85 18.34 -0.84
C ILE A 103 -16.40 17.28 0.10
N LYS A 104 -16.65 17.68 1.36
CA LYS A 104 -17.23 16.83 2.40
C LYS A 104 -18.62 16.33 2.01
N GLU A 105 -19.40 17.16 1.33
CA GLU A 105 -20.71 16.79 0.79
C GLU A 105 -20.54 15.70 -0.28
N GLY A 106 -21.18 14.56 -0.03
CA GLY A 106 -21.17 13.39 -0.91
C GLY A 106 -19.92 12.52 -0.81
N LEU A 107 -19.12 12.63 0.25
CA LEU A 107 -18.11 11.59 0.52
C LEU A 107 -18.83 10.27 0.80
N THR A 108 -18.34 9.20 0.21
CA THR A 108 -18.88 7.85 0.34
C THR A 108 -18.32 7.18 1.59
N TYR A 109 -17.05 7.48 1.91
CA TYR A 109 -16.39 6.96 3.10
C TYR A 109 -16.90 7.65 4.36
N SER A 110 -17.53 6.85 5.24
CA SER A 110 -17.96 7.25 6.56
C SER A 110 -17.22 6.43 7.61
N PHE A 111 -16.50 7.12 8.50
CA PHE A 111 -15.86 6.49 9.65
C PHE A 111 -16.90 6.37 10.76
N ALA A 112 -17.42 5.16 10.95
CA ALA A 112 -18.26 4.86 12.11
C ALA A 112 -17.36 4.53 13.31
N GLU A 113 -17.74 5.06 14.47
CA GLU A 113 -17.04 4.81 15.73
C GLU A 113 -17.01 3.31 16.05
N GLY A 114 -15.86 2.82 16.51
CA GLY A 114 -15.66 1.43 16.92
C GLY A 114 -15.28 0.47 15.78
N HIS A 115 -15.21 0.93 14.53
CA HIS A 115 -14.71 0.12 13.42
C HIS A 115 -13.21 -0.16 13.56
N LEU A 116 -12.78 -1.36 13.14
CA LEU A 116 -11.37 -1.71 13.11
C LEU A 116 -10.61 -0.78 12.17
N PHE A 117 -9.43 -0.33 12.60
CA PHE A 117 -8.56 0.49 11.78
C PHE A 117 -7.99 -0.33 10.62
N HIS A 118 -8.21 0.10 9.39
CA HIS A 118 -7.47 -0.41 8.23
C HIS A 118 -6.70 0.75 7.57
N PRO A 119 -5.41 0.55 7.20
CA PRO A 119 -4.66 1.57 6.47
C PRO A 119 -5.39 2.06 5.21
N ASP A 120 -6.03 1.13 4.50
CA ASP A 120 -6.79 1.39 3.28
C ASP A 120 -7.95 2.37 3.50
N ASP A 121 -8.54 2.44 4.69
CA ASP A 121 -9.65 3.35 4.98
C ASP A 121 -9.22 4.81 4.76
N ILE A 122 -8.00 5.16 5.20
CA ILE A 122 -7.45 6.51 5.06
C ILE A 122 -7.01 6.79 3.64
N GLU A 123 -6.37 5.82 2.99
CA GLU A 123 -5.95 5.95 1.59
C GLU A 123 -7.16 6.22 0.69
N ASN A 124 -8.21 5.41 0.82
CA ASN A 124 -9.43 5.57 0.04
C ASN A 124 -10.15 6.91 0.33
N LEU A 125 -10.23 7.32 1.60
CA LEU A 125 -10.78 8.65 1.94
C LEU A 125 -9.97 9.76 1.28
N PHE A 126 -8.64 9.69 1.35
CA PHE A 126 -7.75 10.72 0.81
C PHE A 126 -7.85 10.79 -0.71
N GLU A 127 -7.89 9.64 -1.37
CA GLU A 127 -8.12 9.55 -2.81
C GLU A 127 -9.46 10.18 -3.19
N GLU A 128 -10.54 9.88 -2.47
CA GLU A 128 -11.86 10.46 -2.73
C GLU A 128 -11.86 11.99 -2.55
N ILE A 129 -11.26 12.49 -1.46
CA ILE A 129 -11.13 13.94 -1.19
C ILE A 129 -10.32 14.63 -2.29
N LEU A 130 -9.17 14.05 -2.67
CA LEU A 130 -8.29 14.61 -3.69
C LEU A 130 -8.96 14.60 -5.06
N GLN A 131 -9.55 13.48 -5.47
CA GLN A 131 -10.23 13.36 -6.76
C GLN A 131 -11.34 14.40 -6.91
N LYS A 132 -12.14 14.63 -5.86
CA LYS A 132 -13.14 15.70 -5.86
C LYS A 132 -12.52 17.09 -6.00
N ALA A 133 -11.43 17.36 -5.28
CA ALA A 133 -10.74 18.65 -5.36
C ALA A 133 -10.20 18.89 -6.79
N GLU A 134 -9.55 17.88 -7.36
CA GLU A 134 -8.99 17.89 -8.71
C GLU A 134 -10.08 18.16 -9.74
N ASN A 135 -11.24 17.50 -9.64
CA ASN A 135 -12.37 17.69 -10.56
C ASN A 135 -13.05 19.08 -10.41
N LEU A 136 -12.79 19.80 -9.33
CA LEU A 136 -13.31 21.15 -9.07
C LEU A 136 -12.30 22.26 -9.40
N GLY A 137 -11.18 21.89 -10.03
CA GLY A 137 -10.15 22.83 -10.45
C GLY A 137 -8.97 22.95 -9.49
N TYR A 138 -8.77 22.05 -8.53
CA TYR A 138 -7.65 22.09 -7.59
C TYR A 138 -6.68 20.91 -7.81
N PRO A 139 -5.91 20.88 -8.91
CA PRO A 139 -5.02 19.75 -9.26
C PRO A 139 -3.89 19.52 -8.26
N PHE A 140 -3.51 20.55 -7.50
CA PHE A 140 -2.44 20.47 -6.51
C PHE A 140 -2.98 20.48 -5.09
N ALA A 141 -4.23 20.08 -4.87
CA ALA A 141 -4.75 19.91 -3.52
C ALA A 141 -3.90 18.89 -2.75
N ALA A 142 -3.72 19.12 -1.45
CA ALA A 142 -2.98 18.24 -0.56
C ALA A 142 -3.84 17.91 0.66
N VAL A 143 -3.82 16.64 1.06
CA VAL A 143 -4.53 16.14 2.25
C VAL A 143 -3.56 15.33 3.10
N HIS A 144 -3.65 15.46 4.41
CA HIS A 144 -2.83 14.70 5.36
C HIS A 144 -3.57 14.51 6.68
N LEU A 145 -3.17 13.48 7.43
CA LEU A 145 -3.55 13.34 8.82
C LEU A 145 -2.78 14.34 9.68
N ASP A 146 -3.46 14.87 10.66
CA ASP A 146 -2.93 15.75 11.69
C ASP A 146 -3.56 15.41 13.04
N SER A 147 -2.93 15.84 14.13
CA SER A 147 -3.45 15.68 15.50
C SER A 147 -3.88 14.23 15.81
N ILE A 148 -3.01 13.27 15.50
CA ILE A 148 -3.24 11.84 15.76
C ILE A 148 -3.04 11.57 17.25
N GLY A 149 -4.06 10.99 17.88
CA GLY A 149 -4.06 10.56 19.27
C GLY A 149 -4.49 9.09 19.37
N ILE A 150 -3.89 8.37 20.33
CA ILE A 150 -4.23 6.99 20.64
C ILE A 150 -4.61 6.91 22.11
N VAL A 151 -5.81 6.42 22.40
CA VAL A 151 -6.31 6.20 23.77
C VAL A 151 -6.91 4.80 23.83
N GLU A 152 -6.30 3.90 24.61
CA GLU A 152 -6.79 2.52 24.80
C GLU A 152 -7.07 1.77 23.48
N ASN A 153 -6.11 1.80 22.54
CA ASN A 153 -6.22 1.23 21.19
C ASN A 153 -7.30 1.88 20.29
N ASN A 154 -7.90 2.99 20.73
CA ASN A 154 -8.75 3.82 19.90
C ASN A 154 -7.94 4.97 19.29
N ILE A 155 -8.08 5.14 17.99
CA ILE A 155 -7.41 6.17 17.21
C ILE A 155 -8.37 7.34 17.02
N VAL A 156 -7.89 8.53 17.34
CA VAL A 156 -8.53 9.80 17.03
C VAL A 156 -7.58 10.57 16.14
N ALA A 157 -8.06 11.13 15.04
CA ALA A 157 -7.24 11.96 14.16
C ALA A 157 -8.06 13.08 13.52
N SER A 158 -7.36 14.06 12.94
CA SER A 158 -7.96 15.11 12.13
C SER A 158 -7.40 15.08 10.71
N VAL A 159 -8.24 15.31 9.72
CA VAL A 159 -7.83 15.46 8.34
C VAL A 159 -7.64 16.94 8.06
N LYS A 160 -6.44 17.30 7.61
CA LYS A 160 -6.12 18.65 7.13
C LYS A 160 -5.97 18.65 5.63
N MET A 161 -6.69 19.59 5.01
CA MET A 161 -6.66 19.79 3.58
C MET A 161 -6.15 21.19 3.24
N LYS A 162 -5.35 21.28 2.17
CA LYS A 162 -4.96 22.52 1.51
C LYS A 162 -5.35 22.41 0.05
N LEU A 163 -6.27 23.26 -0.41
CA LEU A 163 -6.67 23.29 -1.83
C LEU A 163 -5.56 23.78 -2.75
N ASN A 164 -4.68 24.64 -2.24
CA ASN A 164 -3.69 25.38 -3.04
C ASN A 164 -4.38 26.20 -4.15
N GLN A 165 -3.72 26.37 -5.30
CA GLN A 165 -4.22 27.22 -6.38
C GLN A 165 -5.30 26.52 -7.20
N LYS A 166 -6.33 27.28 -7.61
CA LYS A 166 -7.33 26.87 -8.57
C LYS A 166 -6.80 27.05 -10.01
N PHE A 167 -6.99 26.06 -10.85
CA PHE A 167 -6.56 26.03 -12.24
C PHE A 167 -7.75 26.06 -13.19
N THR A 168 -7.55 26.77 -14.29
CA THR A 168 -8.44 26.81 -15.46
C THR A 168 -7.61 26.45 -16.68
N ILE A 169 -8.24 25.82 -17.67
CA ILE A 169 -7.58 25.42 -18.91
C ILE A 169 -7.40 26.67 -19.77
N GLU A 170 -6.21 27.26 -19.79
CA GLU A 170 -6.00 28.54 -20.49
C GLU A 170 -5.97 28.38 -22.01
N GLN A 171 -5.30 27.33 -22.50
CA GLN A 171 -5.11 27.08 -23.92
C GLN A 171 -5.00 25.58 -24.17
N ILE A 172 -5.58 25.12 -25.28
CA ILE A 172 -5.41 23.75 -25.77
C ILE A 172 -4.58 23.81 -27.05
N GLU A 173 -3.36 23.31 -26.96
CA GLU A 173 -2.44 23.15 -28.09
C GLU A 173 -2.47 21.70 -28.57
N ILE A 174 -2.60 21.51 -29.89
CA ILE A 174 -2.69 20.19 -30.52
C ILE A 174 -1.43 20.00 -31.36
N GLU A 175 -0.62 19.02 -30.99
CA GLU A 175 0.59 18.66 -31.74
C GLU A 175 0.38 17.35 -32.51
N GLY A 176 0.67 17.35 -33.81
CA GLY A 176 0.53 16.15 -34.64
C GLY A 176 0.89 16.35 -36.11
N ASN A 177 1.11 15.25 -36.82
CA ASN A 177 1.47 15.22 -38.24
C ASN A 177 0.31 14.77 -39.16
N LEU A 178 -0.85 14.45 -38.58
CA LEU A 178 -2.06 14.05 -39.31
C LEU A 178 -2.83 15.28 -39.78
N SER A 179 -3.29 15.26 -41.03
CA SER A 179 -4.07 16.35 -41.64
C SER A 179 -5.53 16.34 -41.18
N ILE A 180 -5.76 16.53 -39.88
CA ILE A 180 -7.08 16.68 -39.26
C ILE A 180 -7.23 18.13 -38.81
N SER A 181 -8.38 18.76 -39.06
CA SER A 181 -8.60 20.15 -38.63
C SER A 181 -8.70 20.24 -37.11
N ASP A 182 -8.04 21.22 -36.50
CA ASP A 182 -8.10 21.50 -35.06
C ASP A 182 -9.54 21.62 -34.53
N ARG A 183 -10.44 22.21 -35.33
CA ARG A 183 -11.87 22.34 -34.98
C ARG A 183 -12.52 20.98 -34.71
N TYR A 184 -12.20 19.98 -35.52
CA TYR A 184 -12.74 18.63 -35.38
C TYR A 184 -12.18 17.95 -34.12
N LEU A 185 -10.88 18.09 -33.87
CA LEU A 185 -10.25 17.54 -32.67
C LEU A 185 -10.78 18.19 -31.39
N LYS A 186 -10.88 19.53 -31.35
CA LYS A 186 -11.49 20.25 -30.21
C LYS A 186 -12.94 19.81 -29.95
N HIS A 187 -13.71 19.53 -31.00
CA HIS A 187 -15.08 19.01 -30.84
C HIS A 187 -15.12 17.59 -30.24
N ILE A 188 -14.17 16.72 -30.60
CA ILE A 188 -14.09 15.35 -30.04
C ILE A 188 -13.64 15.39 -28.58
N ILE A 189 -12.65 16.22 -28.27
CA ILE A 189 -12.04 16.30 -26.94
C ILE A 189 -13.05 16.80 -25.89
N ALA A 190 -14.07 17.56 -26.29
CA ALA A 190 -15.13 18.06 -25.41
C ALA A 190 -14.63 18.81 -24.15
N ILE A 191 -13.48 19.46 -24.27
CA ILE A 191 -12.89 20.36 -23.26
C ILE A 191 -12.78 21.75 -23.84
N ASP A 192 -13.27 22.74 -23.11
CA ASP A 192 -13.25 24.15 -23.51
C ASP A 192 -12.13 24.93 -22.81
N GLU A 193 -11.51 25.87 -23.53
CA GLU A 193 -10.61 26.85 -22.96
C GLU A 193 -11.38 27.81 -22.03
N GLY A 194 -10.82 28.14 -20.88
CA GLY A 194 -11.42 28.96 -19.82
C GLY A 194 -12.20 28.17 -18.76
N GLN A 195 -12.49 26.88 -18.97
CA GLN A 195 -13.18 26.09 -17.96
C GLN A 195 -12.26 25.68 -16.80
N PRO A 196 -12.80 25.42 -15.59
CA PRO A 196 -12.01 24.87 -14.49
C PRO A 196 -11.36 23.52 -14.87
N PHE A 197 -10.15 23.29 -14.38
CA PHE A 197 -9.49 22.00 -14.56
C PHE A 197 -10.37 20.86 -14.01
N ASN A 198 -10.54 19.78 -14.77
CA ASN A 198 -11.20 18.57 -14.33
C ASN A 198 -10.37 17.36 -14.75
N LYS A 199 -9.81 16.63 -13.77
CA LYS A 199 -8.90 15.51 -14.03
C LYS A 199 -9.60 14.38 -14.78
N GLN A 200 -10.87 14.10 -14.46
CA GLN A 200 -11.60 13.01 -15.11
C GLN A 200 -11.82 13.29 -16.61
N GLU A 201 -12.14 14.53 -16.98
CA GLU A 201 -12.27 14.92 -18.39
C GLU A 201 -10.95 14.80 -19.12
N ILE A 202 -9.84 15.20 -18.47
CA ILE A 202 -8.50 15.18 -19.08
C ILE A 202 -7.98 13.76 -19.28
N ILE A 203 -8.22 12.84 -18.34
CA ILE A 203 -7.81 11.43 -18.45
C ILE A 203 -8.63 10.68 -19.52
N ALA A 204 -9.84 11.14 -19.82
CA ALA A 204 -10.74 10.49 -20.79
C ALA A 204 -10.35 10.72 -22.27
N ILE A 205 -9.38 11.60 -22.53
CA ILE A 205 -8.84 11.92 -23.87
C ILE A 205 -7.81 10.87 -24.28
#